data_AF-A0AAV7PRS0-F1
#
_entry.id   AF-A0AAV7PRS0-F1
#
_cell.length_a   1.000
_cell.length_b   1.000
_cell.length_c   1.000
_cell.angle_alpha   90.00
_cell.angle_beta   90.00
_cell.angle_gamma   90.00
#
_symmetry.space_group_name_H-M   'P 1'
#
loop_
_entity.id
_entity.type
_entity.pdbx_description
1 polymer ?
#
loop_
_entity_poly.entity_id
_entity_poly.type
_entity_poly.pdbx_seq_one_letter_code
_entity_poly.pdbx_strand_id
1 'polypeptide(L)'
;MLQLILDYAVNCEQKQEYIQTIMMMEESVQHVVMTAIQKLMSKEIPVSVGNDGYSLLDGAKVRKNGLVNQRLLEAQSQEEELQKSLQDKGSKDSLLLKMKLEEHFETLHEANNELLKKRAIIEYLEPRYNKSSLKIEELQDALKRKEDEIK
;
A
#
# COMPACT_ATOMS: atom_id res chain seq x y z
N MET A 1 22.39 22.07 41.45
CA MET A 1 22.36 20.63 41.12
C MET A 1 20.95 20.17 40.75
N LEU A 2 19.95 20.32 41.62
CA LEU A 2 18.54 19.99 41.29
C LEU A 2 17.99 20.77 40.10
N GLN A 3 18.30 22.07 40.00
CA GLN A 3 17.88 22.88 38.83
C GLN A 3 18.47 22.35 37.52
N LEU A 4 19.71 21.87 37.54
CA LEU A 4 20.39 21.31 36.36
C LEU A 4 19.77 19.96 35.93
N ILE A 5 19.34 19.15 36.91
CA ILE A 5 18.66 17.86 36.69
C ILE A 5 17.23 18.11 36.18
N LEU A 6 16.54 19.09 36.75
CA LEU A 6 15.19 19.47 36.32
C LEU A 6 15.23 20.09 34.91
N ASP A 7 16.19 20.96 34.63
CA ASP A 7 16.42 21.50 33.29
C ASP A 7 16.78 20.37 32.31
N TYR A 8 17.62 19.41 32.67
CA TYR A 8 17.91 18.23 31.83
C TYR A 8 16.67 17.35 31.57
N ALA A 9 15.79 17.19 32.57
CA ALA A 9 14.54 16.45 32.44
C ALA A 9 13.48 17.22 31.62
N VAL A 10 13.47 18.55 31.69
CA VAL A 10 12.54 19.43 30.98
C VAL A 10 13.02 19.72 29.54
N ASN A 11 14.32 19.81 29.28
CA ASN A 11 14.94 19.93 27.94
C ASN A 11 15.01 18.61 27.15
N CYS A 12 14.13 17.65 27.44
CA CYS A 12 14.06 16.36 26.75
C CYS A 12 13.55 16.48 25.29
N GLU A 13 13.62 17.65 24.65
CA GLU A 13 13.17 17.88 23.27
C GLU A 13 14.02 17.09 22.26
N GLN A 14 15.32 16.92 22.52
CA GLN A 14 16.19 16.11 21.66
C GLN A 14 15.88 14.62 21.71
N LYS A 15 15.05 14.14 22.65
CA LYS A 15 14.68 12.71 22.68
C LYS A 15 14.03 12.27 21.37
N GLN A 16 13.25 13.14 20.74
CA GLN A 16 12.61 12.86 19.47
C GLN A 16 13.62 12.76 18.32
N GLU A 17 14.62 13.65 18.31
CA GLU A 17 15.71 13.62 17.34
C GLU A 17 16.62 12.39 17.51
N TYR A 18 16.96 12.03 18.75
CA TYR A 18 17.71 10.81 19.03
C TYR A 18 16.92 9.55 18.68
N ILE A 19 15.61 9.50 18.97
CA ILE A 19 14.74 8.38 18.56
C ILE A 19 14.70 8.26 17.04
N GLN A 20 14.45 9.37 16.32
CA GLN A 20 14.45 9.36 14.86
C GLN A 20 15.80 8.90 14.30
N THR A 21 16.90 9.37 14.87
CA THR A 21 18.25 8.96 14.46
C THR A 21 18.44 7.46 14.65
N ILE A 22 18.05 6.91 15.82
CA ILE A 22 18.12 5.47 16.10
C ILE A 22 17.27 4.67 15.12
N MET A 23 16.06 5.14 14.79
CA MET A 23 15.16 4.49 13.83
C MET A 23 15.73 4.43 12.40
N MET A 24 16.68 5.31 12.06
CA MET A 24 17.37 5.32 10.76
C MET A 24 18.64 4.43 10.75
N MET A 25 19.04 3.85 11.88
CA MET A 25 20.20 2.94 11.97
C MET A 25 19.85 1.51 11.55
N GLU A 26 20.86 0.64 11.40
CA GLU A 26 20.64 -0.79 11.14
C GLU A 26 19.89 -1.49 12.29
N GLU A 27 19.03 -2.45 11.94
CA GLU A 27 18.13 -3.17 12.85
C GLU A 27 18.87 -3.86 14.02
N SER A 28 20.05 -4.42 13.75
CA SER A 28 20.91 -5.04 14.76
C SER A 28 21.37 -4.03 15.83
N VAL A 29 21.65 -2.80 15.42
CA VAL A 29 22.07 -1.71 16.32
C VAL A 29 20.88 -1.19 17.11
N GLN A 30 19.71 -1.04 16.48
CA GLN A 30 18.48 -0.64 17.16
C GLN A 30 18.12 -1.61 18.30
N HIS A 31 18.23 -2.93 18.06
CA HIS A 31 17.91 -3.95 19.06
C HIS A 31 18.86 -3.94 20.26
N VAL A 32 20.16 -3.70 20.01
CA VAL A 32 21.17 -3.54 21.08
C VAL A 32 20.86 -2.29 21.93
N VAL A 33 20.51 -1.17 21.28
CA VAL A 33 20.16 0.09 21.97
C VAL A 33 18.89 -0.07 22.79
N MET A 34 17.85 -0.69 22.24
CA MET A 34 16.59 -0.98 22.95
C MET A 34 16.85 -1.82 24.21
N THR A 35 17.65 -2.88 24.08
CA THR A 35 17.99 -3.78 25.20
C THR A 35 18.76 -3.04 26.30
N ALA A 36 19.70 -2.17 25.92
CA ALA A 36 20.48 -1.37 26.87
C ALA A 36 19.60 -0.38 27.64
N ILE A 37 18.68 0.31 26.95
CA ILE A 37 17.73 1.26 27.56
C ILE A 37 16.81 0.54 28.55
N GLN A 38 16.21 -0.59 28.17
CA GLN A 38 15.33 -1.38 29.04
C GLN A 38 16.06 -1.87 30.31
N LYS A 39 17.34 -2.24 30.18
CA LYS A 39 18.17 -2.67 31.30
C LYS A 39 18.48 -1.53 32.28
N LEU A 40 18.67 -0.31 31.77
CA LEU A 40 18.89 0.88 32.60
C LEU A 40 17.64 1.24 33.41
N MET A 41 16.47 1.28 32.75
CA MET A 41 15.19 1.56 33.41
C MET A 41 14.82 0.54 34.50
N SER A 42 15.32 -0.70 34.38
CA SER A 42 15.09 -1.76 35.36
C SER A 42 16.04 -1.71 36.57
N LYS A 43 17.08 -0.87 36.55
CA LYS A 43 18.17 -0.88 37.55
C LYS A 43 18.18 0.34 38.50
N GLU A 44 17.22 1.25 38.38
CA GLU A 44 17.14 2.46 39.21
C GLU A 44 16.20 2.29 40.43
N ILE A 45 16.63 1.55 41.46
CA ILE A 45 16.11 1.74 42.83
C ILE A 45 17.28 1.67 43.81
N PRO A 46 17.72 2.79 44.44
CA PRO A 46 18.76 2.75 45.46
C PRO A 46 18.20 2.22 46.79
N VAL A 47 18.96 1.31 47.38
CA VAL A 47 18.68 0.60 48.63
C VAL A 47 18.77 1.57 49.81
N SER A 48 17.73 1.63 50.65
CA SER A 48 17.83 2.12 52.03
C SER A 48 17.12 1.17 52.99
N VAL A 49 17.83 0.86 54.08
CA VAL A 49 17.60 -0.17 55.09
C VAL A 49 16.26 -0.02 55.82
N GLY A 50 15.51 -1.12 55.96
CA GLY A 50 14.53 -1.33 57.03
C GLY A 50 13.15 -1.87 56.61
N ASN A 51 12.76 -2.99 57.23
CA ASN A 51 11.39 -3.45 57.51
C ASN A 51 10.75 -4.52 56.61
N ASP A 52 10.53 -5.67 57.23
CA ASP A 52 10.40 -7.03 56.70
C ASP A 52 9.00 -7.34 56.12
N GLY A 53 8.11 -6.35 56.09
CA GLY A 53 6.78 -6.42 55.46
C GLY A 53 6.75 -5.91 54.01
N TYR A 54 7.72 -5.09 53.60
CA TYR A 54 7.74 -4.49 52.25
C TYR A 54 8.27 -5.44 51.17
N SER A 55 9.13 -6.38 51.54
CA SER A 55 9.78 -7.33 50.63
C SER A 55 8.81 -8.36 49.99
N LEU A 56 7.75 -8.76 50.70
CA LEU A 56 6.74 -9.68 50.15
C LEU A 56 5.83 -8.99 49.12
N LEU A 57 5.47 -7.73 49.38
CA LEU A 57 4.73 -6.89 48.45
C LEU A 57 5.58 -6.57 47.22
N ASP A 58 6.87 -6.34 47.42
CA ASP A 58 7.85 -6.09 46.37
C ASP A 58 8.03 -7.32 45.46
N GLY A 59 8.20 -8.52 46.04
CA GLY A 59 8.27 -9.77 45.28
C GLY A 59 6.98 -10.09 44.50
N ALA A 60 5.80 -9.78 45.06
CA ALA A 60 4.53 -9.93 44.34
C ALA A 60 4.39 -8.93 43.18
N LYS A 61 4.93 -7.71 43.34
CA LYS A 61 4.93 -6.66 42.31
C LYS A 61 5.87 -7.00 41.16
N VAL A 62 7.07 -7.53 41.47
CA VAL A 62 8.03 -8.02 40.47
C VAL A 62 7.43 -9.16 39.65
N ARG A 63 6.77 -10.14 40.29
CA ARG A 63 6.10 -11.24 39.57
C ARG A 63 4.96 -10.74 38.68
N LYS A 64 4.13 -9.82 39.18
CA LYS A 64 3.06 -9.21 38.38
C LYS A 64 3.61 -8.41 37.21
N ASN A 65 4.67 -7.63 37.41
CA ASN A 65 5.34 -6.89 36.34
C ASN A 65 5.95 -7.84 35.29
N GLY A 66 6.53 -8.97 35.70
CA GLY A 66 7.02 -9.99 34.77
C GLY A 66 5.89 -10.59 33.91
N LEU A 67 4.75 -10.91 34.53
CA LEU A 67 3.58 -11.42 33.80
C LEU A 67 2.96 -10.37 32.87
N VAL A 68 2.93 -9.10 33.28
CA VAL A 68 2.45 -7.99 32.44
C VAL A 68 3.38 -7.78 31.26
N ASN A 69 4.70 -7.81 31.47
CA ASN A 69 5.68 -7.70 30.40
C ASN A 69 5.60 -8.86 29.41
N GLN A 70 5.39 -10.09 29.88
CA GLN A 70 5.20 -11.24 29.01
C GLN A 70 3.96 -11.06 28.11
N ARG A 71 2.83 -10.65 28.70
CA ARG A 71 1.60 -10.37 27.92
C ARG A 71 1.77 -9.18 26.98
N LEU A 72 2.55 -8.18 27.37
CA LEU A 72 2.85 -7.03 26.53
C LEU A 72 3.65 -7.46 25.30
N LEU A 73 4.69 -8.28 25.48
CA LEU A 73 5.49 -8.83 24.38
C LEU A 73 4.65 -9.70 23.45
N GLU A 74 3.78 -10.54 23.99
CA GLU A 74 2.85 -11.36 23.19
C GLU A 74 1.86 -10.49 22.40
N ALA A 75 1.30 -9.45 23.03
CA ALA A 75 0.41 -8.51 22.36
C ALA A 75 1.13 -7.72 21.25
N GLN A 76 2.37 -7.28 21.50
CA GLN A 76 3.21 -6.61 20.50
C GLN A 76 3.53 -7.54 19.33
N SER A 77 3.84 -8.81 19.59
CA SER A 77 4.07 -9.79 18.53
C SER A 77 2.83 -10.02 17.66
N GLN A 78 1.63 -10.06 18.25
CA GLN A 78 0.38 -10.18 17.51
C GLN A 78 0.07 -8.92 16.68
N GLU A 79 0.34 -7.74 17.24
CA GLU A 79 0.20 -6.47 16.52
C GLU A 79 1.10 -6.42 15.29
N GLU A 80 2.37 -6.82 15.43
CA GLU A 80 3.34 -6.85 14.33
C GLU A 80 2.92 -7.85 13.22
N GLU A 81 2.46 -9.05 13.59
CA GLU A 81 2.00 -10.05 12.62
C GLU A 81 0.76 -9.57 11.84
N LEU A 82 -0.20 -8.93 12.53
CA LEU A 82 -1.38 -8.34 11.90
C LEU A 82 -0.99 -7.19 10.96
N GLN A 83 -0.08 -6.31 11.39
CA GLN A 83 0.40 -5.20 10.57
C GLN A 83 1.11 -5.70 9.31
N LYS A 84 1.93 -6.73 9.43
CA LYS A 84 2.61 -7.38 8.29
C LYS A 84 1.63 -8.04 7.33
N SER A 85 0.61 -8.73 7.85
CA SER A 85 -0.45 -9.37 7.04
C SER A 85 -1.27 -8.32 6.26
N LEU A 86 -1.61 -7.20 6.89
CA LEU A 86 -2.29 -6.08 6.24
C LEU A 86 -1.43 -5.42 5.15
N GLN A 87 -0.14 -5.19 5.43
CA GLN A 87 0.79 -4.63 4.46
C GLN A 87 0.96 -5.55 3.24
N ASP A 88 1.11 -6.85 3.46
CA ASP A 88 1.29 -7.84 2.39
C ASP A 88 0.03 -7.99 1.53
N LYS A 89 -1.16 -8.02 2.14
CA LYS A 89 -2.44 -8.01 1.41
C LYS A 89 -2.64 -6.71 0.61
N GLY A 90 -2.40 -5.56 1.23
CA GLY A 90 -2.52 -4.26 0.56
C GLY A 90 -1.56 -4.12 -0.63
N SER A 91 -0.33 -4.63 -0.48
CA SER A 91 0.67 -4.65 -1.56
C SER A 91 0.25 -5.57 -2.70
N LYS A 92 -0.20 -6.79 -2.40
CA LYS A 92 -0.64 -7.78 -3.41
C LYS A 92 -1.87 -7.31 -4.19
N ASP A 93 -2.87 -6.75 -3.52
CA ASP A 93 -4.08 -6.24 -4.16
C ASP A 93 -3.76 -5.04 -5.07
N SER A 94 -2.89 -4.14 -4.62
CA SER A 94 -2.40 -3.01 -5.43
C SER A 94 -1.66 -3.48 -6.68
N LEU A 95 -0.80 -4.49 -6.55
CA LEU A 95 -0.02 -5.04 -7.65
C LEU A 95 -0.92 -5.77 -8.67
N LEU A 96 -1.90 -6.54 -8.20
CA LEU A 96 -2.89 -7.20 -9.05
C LEU A 96 -3.74 -6.20 -9.82
N LEU A 97 -4.20 -5.11 -9.17
CA LEU A 97 -4.95 -4.05 -9.84
C LEU A 97 -4.11 -3.38 -10.92
N LYS A 98 -2.82 -3.13 -10.66
CA LYS A 98 -1.90 -2.56 -11.64
C LYS A 98 -1.70 -3.49 -12.85
N MET A 99 -1.55 -4.80 -12.63
CA MET A 99 -1.44 -5.77 -13.72
C MET A 99 -2.71 -5.82 -14.58
N LYS A 100 -3.89 -5.88 -13.96
CA LYS A 100 -5.17 -5.86 -14.70
C LYS A 100 -5.36 -4.57 -15.49
N LEU A 101 -4.92 -3.44 -14.94
CA LEU A 101 -5.00 -2.16 -15.63
C LEU A 101 -4.13 -2.17 -16.90
N GLU A 102 -2.90 -2.69 -16.82
CA GLU A 102 -2.01 -2.85 -17.97
C GLU A 102 -2.63 -3.74 -19.06
N GLU A 103 -3.16 -4.91 -18.67
CA GLU A 103 -3.83 -5.84 -19.58
C GLU A 103 -5.02 -5.19 -20.31
N HIS A 104 -5.81 -4.38 -19.61
CA HIS A 104 -6.90 -3.62 -20.22
C HIS A 104 -6.39 -2.56 -21.20
N PHE A 105 -5.26 -1.89 -20.93
CA PHE A 105 -4.65 -0.94 -21.85
C PHE A 105 -4.15 -1.63 -23.12
N GLU A 106 -3.51 -2.80 -23.00
CA GLU A 106 -3.07 -3.60 -24.15
C GLU A 106 -4.25 -4.04 -25.00
N THR A 107 -5.30 -4.58 -24.38
CA THR A 107 -6.53 -5.01 -25.08
C THR A 107 -7.20 -3.85 -25.81
N LEU A 108 -7.28 -2.67 -25.16
CA LEU A 108 -7.84 -1.47 -25.76
C LEU A 108 -7.00 -1.01 -26.96
N HIS A 109 -5.67 -1.07 -26.84
CA HIS A 109 -4.74 -0.72 -27.91
C HIS A 109 -4.92 -1.64 -29.12
N GLU A 110 -5.00 -2.95 -28.90
CA GLU A 110 -5.22 -3.93 -29.96
C GLU A 110 -6.57 -3.73 -30.66
N ALA A 111 -7.65 -3.56 -29.90
CA ALA A 111 -8.97 -3.26 -30.45
C ALA A 111 -8.97 -1.98 -31.30
N ASN A 112 -8.27 -0.94 -30.86
CA ASN A 112 -8.16 0.31 -31.60
C ASN A 112 -7.38 0.13 -32.91
N ASN A 113 -6.31 -0.66 -32.90
CA ASN A 113 -5.55 -1.00 -34.11
C ASN A 113 -6.40 -1.78 -35.13
N GLU A 114 -7.19 -2.74 -34.66
CA GLU A 114 -8.13 -3.48 -35.52
C GLU A 114 -9.23 -2.57 -36.09
N LEU A 115 -9.75 -1.62 -35.29
CA LEU A 115 -10.69 -0.61 -35.77
C LEU A 115 -10.07 0.29 -36.84
N LEU A 116 -8.82 0.71 -36.69
CA LEU A 116 -8.11 1.50 -37.70
C LEU A 116 -7.94 0.72 -39.01
N LYS A 117 -7.57 -0.57 -38.94
CA LYS A 117 -7.50 -1.43 -40.13
C LYS A 117 -8.86 -1.56 -40.83
N LYS A 118 -9.93 -1.80 -40.07
CA LYS A 118 -11.30 -1.88 -40.62
C LYS A 118 -11.73 -0.55 -41.24
N ARG A 119 -11.42 0.58 -40.61
CA ARG A 119 -11.71 1.92 -41.13
C ARG A 119 -11.00 2.17 -42.47
N ALA A 120 -9.73 1.79 -42.58
CA ALA A 120 -8.98 1.92 -43.84
C ALA A 120 -9.59 1.07 -44.97
N ILE A 121 -10.06 -0.14 -44.66
CA ILE A 121 -10.75 -1.00 -45.64
C ILE A 121 -12.07 -0.36 -46.10
N ILE A 122 -12.85 0.19 -45.16
CA ILE A 122 -14.10 0.89 -45.48
C ILE A 122 -13.81 2.06 -46.42
N GLU A 123 -12.84 2.91 -46.09
CA GLU A 123 -12.48 4.08 -46.88
C GLU A 123 -12.01 3.71 -48.30
N TYR A 124 -11.37 2.55 -48.46
CA TYR A 124 -11.00 2.01 -49.78
C TYR A 124 -12.20 1.47 -50.59
N LEU A 125 -13.16 0.83 -49.93
CA LEU A 125 -14.30 0.17 -50.58
C LEU A 125 -15.47 1.11 -50.84
N GLU A 126 -15.69 2.10 -49.98
CA GLU A 126 -16.82 3.04 -50.02
C GLU A 126 -16.97 3.74 -51.39
N PRO A 127 -15.91 4.26 -52.05
CA PRO A 127 -16.05 4.89 -53.36
C PRO A 127 -16.50 3.92 -54.45
N ARG A 128 -16.09 2.65 -54.37
CA ARG A 128 -16.47 1.61 -55.34
C ARG A 128 -17.92 1.23 -55.15
N TYR A 129 -18.33 1.04 -53.90
CA TYR A 129 -19.72 0.74 -53.56
C TYR A 129 -20.65 1.87 -54.02
N ASN A 130 -20.31 3.13 -53.72
CA ASN A 130 -21.10 4.29 -54.12
C ASN A 130 -21.25 4.41 -55.64
N LYS A 131 -20.17 4.23 -56.40
CA LYS A 131 -20.21 4.21 -57.87
C LYS A 131 -21.08 3.07 -58.40
N SER A 132 -20.96 1.87 -57.83
CA SER A 132 -21.77 0.72 -58.24
C SER A 132 -23.25 0.94 -57.91
N SER A 133 -23.56 1.53 -56.76
CA SER A 133 -24.92 1.84 -56.33
C SER A 133 -25.59 2.84 -57.28
N LEU A 134 -24.90 3.94 -57.61
CA LEU A 134 -25.38 4.92 -58.60
C LEU A 134 -25.64 4.27 -59.96
N LYS A 135 -24.74 3.37 -60.40
CA LYS A 135 -24.91 2.68 -61.68
C LYS A 135 -26.13 1.76 -61.69
N ILE A 136 -26.43 1.09 -60.58
CA ILE A 136 -27.62 0.26 -60.43
C ILE A 136 -28.89 1.11 -60.54
N GLU A 137 -28.92 2.25 -59.86
CA GLU A 137 -30.04 3.20 -59.90
C GLU A 137 -30.28 3.73 -61.32
N GLU A 138 -29.22 4.15 -62.02
CA GLU A 138 -29.32 4.57 -63.42
C GLU A 138 -29.90 3.49 -64.35
N LEU A 139 -29.48 2.22 -64.15
CA LEU A 139 -29.96 1.09 -64.95
C LEU A 139 -31.42 0.75 -64.62
N GLN A 140 -31.81 0.82 -63.35
CA GLN A 140 -33.21 0.64 -62.93
C GLN A 140 -34.12 1.71 -63.54
N ASP A 141 -33.69 2.96 -63.55
CA ASP A 141 -34.41 4.06 -64.19
C ASP A 141 -34.52 3.89 -65.71
N ALA A 142 -33.44 3.45 -66.36
CA ALA A 142 -33.45 3.17 -67.79
C ALA A 142 -34.41 2.02 -68.15
N LEU A 143 -34.42 0.96 -67.34
CA LEU A 143 -35.34 -0.16 -67.50
C LEU A 143 -36.80 0.30 -67.37
N LYS A 144 -37.11 1.07 -66.33
CA LYS A 144 -38.46 1.60 -66.10
C LYS A 144 -38.96 2.46 -67.27
N ARG A 145 -38.13 3.38 -67.79
CA ARG A 145 -38.48 4.17 -68.98
C ARG A 145 -38.78 3.29 -70.19
N LYS A 146 -38.00 2.22 -70.39
CA LYS A 146 -38.22 1.27 -71.50
C LYS A 146 -39.51 0.47 -71.33
N GLU A 147 -39.84 0.06 -70.11
CA GLU A 147 -41.12 -0.59 -69.81
C GLU A 147 -42.32 0.33 -70.08
N ASP A 148 -42.19 1.63 -69.78
CA ASP A 148 -43.23 2.63 -70.03
C ASP A 148 -43.38 2.94 -71.55
N GLU A 149 -42.29 2.93 -72.33
CA GLU A 149 -42.34 3.10 -73.80
C GLU A 149 -43.01 1.90 -74.52
N ILE A 150 -43.02 0.71 -73.90
CA ILE A 150 -43.58 -0.52 -74.47
C ILE A 150 -45.07 -0.68 -74.14
N LYS A 151 -45.59 0.02 -73.12
CA LYS A 151 -47.00 0.02 -72.73
C LYS A 151 -47.84 0.99 -73.55
#